data_AF-A0A081EXY9-F1
#
_entry.id   AF-A0A081EXY9-F1
#
_cell.length_a   1.000
_cell.length_b   1.000
_cell.length_c   1.000
_cell.angle_alpha   90.00
_cell.angle_beta   90.00
_cell.angle_gamma   90.00
#
_symmetry.space_group_name_H-M   'P 1'
#
loop_
_entity.id
_entity.type
_entity.pdbx_description
1 polymer ?
#
loop_
_entity_poly.entity_id
_entity_poly.type
_entity_poly.pdbx_seq_one_letter_code
_entity_poly.pdbx_strand_id
1 'polypeptide(L)' 'MTDQAYLAFVLFLAVQIPLSILVAIDARRLGLKDPLVWELGVLVPAAGIPVILYYLSERKHLPRNDDAKGSEKH' A
#
# COMPACT_ATOMS: atom_id res chain seq x y z
N MET A 1 -19.10 26.32 -2.02
CA MET A 1 -18.04 25.59 -2.78
C MET A 1 -17.04 24.91 -1.85
N THR A 2 -16.60 25.56 -0.77
CA THR A 2 -15.72 24.99 0.27
C THR A 2 -16.28 23.73 0.93
N ASP A 3 -17.57 23.72 1.25
CA ASP A 3 -18.17 22.65 2.05
C ASP A 3 -18.22 21.32 1.29
N GLN A 4 -18.49 21.38 -0.02
CA GLN A 4 -18.48 20.19 -0.89
C GLN A 4 -17.07 19.67 -1.11
N ALA A 5 -16.08 20.55 -1.31
CA ALA A 5 -14.69 20.16 -1.47
C ALA A 5 -14.13 19.53 -0.17
N TYR A 6 -14.49 20.08 0.98
CA TYR A 6 -14.14 19.53 2.29
C TYR A 6 -14.77 18.14 2.50
N LEU A 7 -16.06 17.98 2.21
CA LEU A 7 -16.75 16.70 2.27
C LEU A 7 -16.10 15.65 1.35
N ALA A 8 -15.76 16.03 0.12
CA ALA A 8 -15.10 15.15 -0.83
C ALA A 8 -13.71 14.72 -0.32
N PHE A 9 -12.94 15.65 0.26
CA PHE A 9 -11.62 15.35 0.82
C PHE A 9 -11.71 14.42 2.05
N VAL A 10 -12.65 14.66 2.95
CA VAL A 10 -12.88 13.78 4.12
C VAL A 10 -13.30 12.38 3.68
N LEU A 11 -14.22 12.27 2.71
CA LEU A 11 -14.63 10.98 2.16
C LEU A 11 -13.46 10.25 1.50
N PHE A 12 -12.62 10.99 0.76
CA PHE A 12 -11.42 10.46 0.14
C PHE A 12 -10.44 9.88 1.18
N LEU A 13 -10.16 10.60 2.27
CA LEU A 13 -9.34 10.10 3.37
C LEU A 13 -9.98 8.89 4.07
N ALA A 14 -11.30 8.92 4.27
CA ALA A 14 -12.01 7.81 4.91
C ALA A 14 -11.92 6.52 4.08
N VAL A 15 -11.89 6.61 2.74
CA VAL A 15 -11.70 5.46 1.84
C VAL A 15 -10.27 4.91 1.87
N GLN A 16 -9.27 5.71 2.24
CA GLN A 16 -7.89 5.22 2.36
C GLN A 16 -7.72 4.20 3.49
N ILE A 17 -8.50 4.30 4.58
CA ILE A 17 -8.43 3.39 5.73
C ILE A 17 -8.78 1.93 5.35
N PRO A 18 -9.95 1.62 4.74
CA PRO A 18 -10.23 0.25 4.34
C PRO A 18 -9.28 -0.25 3.24
N LEU A 19 -8.80 0.63 2.36
CA LEU A 19 -7.82 0.26 1.33
C LEU A 19 -6.46 -0.11 1.94
N SER A 20 -5.98 0.62 2.95
CA SER A 20 -4.70 0.33 3.60
C SER A 20 -4.74 -1.03 4.30
N ILE A 21 -5.86 -1.37 4.94
CA ILE A 21 -6.08 -2.67 5.57
C ILE A 21 -6.03 -3.80 4.53
N LEU A 22 -6.70 -3.63 3.38
CA LEU A 22 -6.67 -4.61 2.30
C LEU A 22 -5.25 -4.85 1.78
N VAL A 23 -4.51 -3.76 1.54
CA VAL A 23 -3.11 -3.82 1.10
C VAL A 23 -2.22 -4.48 2.15
N ALA A 24 -2.41 -4.16 3.43
CA ALA A 24 -1.65 -4.78 4.52
C ALA A 24 -1.87 -6.29 4.60
N ILE A 25 -3.14 -6.74 4.48
CA ILE A 25 -3.48 -8.17 4.48
C ILE A 25 -2.86 -8.86 3.26
N ASP A 26 -2.99 -8.27 2.07
CA ASP A 26 -2.44 -8.83 0.84
C ASP A 26 -0.90 -8.90 0.89
N ALA A 27 -0.23 -7.83 1.35
CA ALA A 27 1.22 -7.78 1.50
C ALA A 27 1.74 -8.84 2.48
N ARG A 28 1.03 -9.07 3.59
CA ARG A 28 1.34 -10.14 4.54
C ARG A 28 1.14 -11.53 3.92
N ARG A 29 0.08 -11.72 3.12
CA ARG A 29 -0.17 -12.99 2.40
C ARG A 29 0.89 -13.29 1.33
N LEU A 30 1.41 -12.25 0.69
CA LEU A 30 2.49 -12.37 -0.30
C LEU A 30 3.88 -12.57 0.32
N GLY A 31 4.01 -12.47 1.65
CA GLY A 31 5.30 -12.57 2.31
C GLY A 31 6.26 -11.45 1.94
N LEU A 32 5.73 -10.24 1.67
CA LEU A 32 6.57 -9.08 1.37
C LEU A 32 7.51 -8.76 2.55
N LYS A 33 8.68 -8.21 2.22
CA LYS A 33 9.73 -7.89 3.19
C LYS A 33 9.30 -6.83 4.21
N ASP A 34 8.56 -5.83 3.77
CA ASP A 34 8.02 -4.78 4.63
C ASP A 34 6.56 -4.46 4.26
N PRO A 35 5.60 -5.21 4.81
CA PRO A 35 4.18 -4.98 4.56
C PRO A 35 3.68 -3.62 5.06
N LEU A 36 4.35 -3.05 6.06
CA LEU A 36 3.93 -1.82 6.73
C LEU A 36 4.22 -0.58 5.88
N VAL A 37 5.29 -0.60 5.07
CA VAL A 37 5.57 0.46 4.08
C VAL A 37 4.42 0.61 3.08
N TRP A 38 3.82 -0.49 2.65
CA TRP A 38 2.70 -0.48 1.71
C TRP A 38 1.41 0.03 2.36
N GLU A 39 1.14 -0.39 3.59
CA GLU A 39 0.02 0.11 4.39
C GLU A 39 0.11 1.62 4.61
N LEU A 40 1.27 2.11 5.06
CA LEU A 40 1.50 3.54 5.30
C LEU A 40 1.47 4.35 4.02
N GLY A 41 2.02 3.83 2.92
CA GLY A 41 2.01 4.51 1.63
C GLY A 41 0.60 4.76 1.09
N VAL A 42 -0.35 3.86 1.37
CA VAL A 42 -1.77 4.03 1.02
C VAL A 42 -2.43 5.16 1.81
N LEU A 43 -2.04 5.34 3.07
CA LEU A 43 -2.60 6.35 3.98
C LEU A 43 -2.03 7.76 3.76
N VAL A 44 -1.04 7.93 2.88
CA VAL A 44 -0.51 9.26 2.55
C VAL A 44 -1.52 10.01 1.68
N PRO A 45 -2.10 11.14 2.12
CA PRO A 45 -3.19 11.83 1.41
C PRO A 45 -2.90 12.19 -0.05
N ALA A 46 -1.65 12.43 -0.42
CA ALA A 46 -1.24 12.77 -1.78
C ALA A 46 -0.55 11.63 -2.54
N ALA A 47 -0.11 10.57 -1.86
CA ALA A 47 0.64 9.47 -2.46
C ALA A 47 -0.12 8.14 -2.47
N GLY A 48 -1.25 8.04 -1.77
CA GLY A 48 -2.03 6.80 -1.66
C GLY A 48 -2.45 6.23 -3.01
N ILE A 49 -2.92 7.07 -3.95
CA ILE A 49 -3.29 6.61 -5.30
C ILE A 49 -2.07 6.10 -6.08
N PRO A 50 -0.98 6.87 -6.25
CA PRO A 50 0.24 6.37 -6.89
C PRO A 50 0.80 5.08 -6.26
N VAL A 51 0.78 4.98 -4.93
CA VAL A 51 1.27 3.81 -4.20
C VAL A 51 0.41 2.59 -4.49
N ILE A 52 -0.92 2.72 -4.49
CA ILE A 52 -1.82 1.61 -4.85
C ILE A 52 -1.55 1.14 -6.29
N LEU A 53 -1.41 2.08 -7.23
CA LEU A 53 -1.17 1.75 -8.64
C LEU A 53 0.16 1.00 -8.81
N TYR A 54 1.23 1.50 -8.18
CA TYR A 54 2.53 0.84 -8.20
C TYR A 54 2.51 -0.52 -7.50
N TYR A 55 1.87 -0.61 -6.34
CA TYR A 55 1.71 -1.86 -5.60
C TYR A 55 1.02 -2.93 -6.46
N LEU A 56 -0.05 -2.58 -7.15
CA LEU A 56 -0.79 -3.49 -8.01
C LEU A 56 -0.02 -3.88 -9.27
N SER A 57 0.70 -2.93 -9.91
CA SER A 57 1.49 -3.22 -11.10
C SER A 57 2.67 -4.14 -10.79
N GLU A 58 3.36 -3.89 -9.68
CA GLU A 58 4.61 -4.55 -9.34
C GLU A 58 4.43 -5.71 -8.36
N ARG A 59 3.19 -6.02 -7.94
CA ARG A 59 2.84 -7.04 -6.92
C ARG A 59 3.60 -8.36 -7.04
N LYS A 60 3.89 -8.79 -8.26
CA LYS A 60 4.59 -10.06 -8.55
C LYS A 60 6.11 -9.99 -8.36
N HIS A 61 6.67 -8.79 -8.43
CA HIS A 61 8.12 -8.50 -8.40
C HIS A 61 8.54 -7.75 -7.13
N LEU A 62 7.59 -7.39 -6.25
CA LEU A 62 7.90 -6.77 -4.96
C LEU A 62 8.80 -7.68 -4.11
N PRO A 63 9.78 -7.13 -3.36
CA PRO A 63 10.72 -7.91 -2.56
C PRO A 63 10.01 -8.76 -1.51
N ARG A 64 10.27 -10.07 -1.52
CA ARG A 64 9.73 -11.04 -0.58
C ARG A 64 10.79 -11.51 0.40
N ASN A 65 10.32 -12.03 1.54
CA ASN A 65 11.20 -12.63 2.55
C ASN A 65 11.98 -13.83 2.02
N ASP A 66 11.49 -14.50 0.98
CA ASP A 66 12.13 -15.67 0.38
C ASP A 66 13.31 -15.29 -0.55
N ASP A 67 13.28 -14.10 -1.15
CA ASP A 67 14.35 -13.61 -2.03
C ASP A 67 15.65 -13.37 -1.26
N ALA A 68 15.53 -12.93 0.00
CA ALA A 68 16.69 -12.72 0.88
C ALA A 68 17.41 -14.03 1.24
N LYS A 69 16.67 -15.16 1.32
CA LYS A 69 17.23 -16.47 1.68
C LYS A 69 17.99 -17.15 0.54
N GLY A 70 17.77 -16.74 -0.71
CA GLY A 70 18.50 -17.24 -1.88
C GLY A 70 19.89 -16.62 -2.04
N SER A 71 20.08 -15.38 -1.57
CA SER A 71 21.33 -14.62 -1.73
C SER A 71 22.40 -14.96 -0.70
N GLU A 72 22.07 -15.58 0.42
CA GLU A 72 23.01 -15.91 1.51
C GLU A 72 23.74 -17.26 1.31
N LYS A 73 23.40 -18.01 0.25
CA LYS A 73 23.98 -19.32 -0.06
C LYS A 73 25.01 -19.34 -1.19
N HIS A 74 25.48 -18.18 -1.64
CA HIS A 74 26.40 -18.07 -2.79
C HIS A 74 27.74 -17.45 -2.45
#